data_AF-A0AAD6VWJ3-F1
#
_entry.id   AF-A0AAD6VWJ3-F1
#
_cell.length_a   1.000
_cell.length_b   1.000
_cell.length_c   1.000
_cell.angle_alpha   90.00
_cell.angle_beta   90.00
_cell.angle_gamma   90.00
#
_symmetry.space_group_name_H-M   'P 1'
#
loop_
_entity.id
_entity.type
_entity.pdbx_description
1 polymer ?
#
loop_
_entity_poly.entity_id
_entity_poly.type
_entity_poly.pdbx_seq_one_letter_code
_entity_poly.pdbx_strand_id
1 'polypeptide(L)'
;MVDSNLNKEHLVTVVSEDHETPCWGCGLRLLHPPNAPVFKCVWCGAITDKYESKCDHKNYWWRHMRDRCFVCVLIGFILFVICMSHFYLSHLNPISESAGGGVWAVYPVIFSISFFCGIFHLTITGILSITTVLLFTLTALRSAGTPPLIEWGSYPAVGKKQLENYTFCHYCSKPKSPRTHHCRTCGICVLDMDHHCPFIGNCVGAANHQHFIAFLISVLVSTMYVTIMSAYAGLHIWPPLTYRYLDHFRGGDRSLAWRALQDVAIALVSSAVLLSTRGLVLVYLFVSSISLEIGISVLLWQQLCYIYEGQTYLSSLSMRGGDAAGEKDCKNLFRFFSCPYPVLRFLPNFWNSPKRHEK
;
A
#
# COMPACT_ATOMS: atom_id res chain seq x y z
N MET A 1 -70.68 -54.26 17.82
CA MET A 1 -70.39 -54.11 19.27
C MET A 1 -69.23 -53.15 19.41
N VAL A 2 -69.53 -51.98 20.00
CA VAL A 2 -68.68 -51.09 20.81
C VAL A 2 -67.54 -50.30 20.16
N ASP A 3 -67.68 -48.97 20.29
CA ASP A 3 -66.76 -47.85 20.09
C ASP A 3 -65.40 -47.95 20.82
N SER A 4 -64.39 -47.23 20.31
CA SER A 4 -63.75 -46.15 21.08
C SER A 4 -62.80 -45.27 20.25
N ASN A 5 -63.20 -44.01 20.08
CA ASN A 5 -62.30 -42.86 19.90
C ASN A 5 -61.36 -42.73 21.11
N LEU A 6 -60.05 -42.55 20.91
CA LEU A 6 -59.20 -41.56 21.62
C LEU A 6 -57.70 -41.71 21.25
N ASN A 7 -57.17 -40.77 20.48
CA ASN A 7 -56.12 -39.82 20.92
C ASN A 7 -55.49 -39.14 19.71
N LYS A 8 -55.91 -37.88 19.52
CA LYS A 8 -55.00 -36.81 19.10
C LYS A 8 -53.82 -36.76 20.08
N GLU A 9 -52.72 -36.17 19.60
CA GLU A 9 -51.52 -35.78 20.38
C GLU A 9 -50.43 -36.85 20.47
N HIS A 10 -49.47 -36.79 19.54
CA HIS A 10 -48.03 -36.74 19.81
C HIS A 10 -47.25 -36.82 18.49
N LEU A 11 -47.54 -35.92 17.53
CA LEU A 11 -46.46 -35.46 16.66
C LEU A 11 -45.73 -34.40 17.48
N VAL A 12 -44.84 -34.86 18.35
CA VAL A 12 -43.85 -33.99 19.00
C VAL A 12 -43.07 -33.39 17.84
N THR A 13 -43.44 -32.17 17.45
CA THR A 13 -42.56 -31.26 16.75
C THR A 13 -41.23 -31.37 17.46
N VAL A 14 -40.22 -31.88 16.77
CA VAL A 14 -38.83 -31.82 17.22
C VAL A 14 -38.63 -30.38 17.66
N VAL A 15 -38.59 -30.17 18.97
CA VAL A 15 -38.25 -28.89 19.55
C VAL A 15 -36.82 -28.70 19.09
N SER A 16 -36.63 -27.89 18.05
CA SER A 16 -35.33 -27.36 17.74
C SER A 16 -34.86 -26.68 19.02
N GLU A 17 -33.90 -27.28 19.71
CA GLU A 17 -33.32 -26.69 20.92
C GLU A 17 -32.71 -25.35 20.51
N ASP A 18 -33.48 -24.28 20.72
CA ASP A 18 -33.03 -22.92 20.51
C ASP A 18 -31.88 -22.68 21.48
N HIS A 19 -30.67 -22.50 20.94
CA HIS A 19 -29.49 -22.26 21.75
C HIS A 19 -29.50 -20.81 22.21
N GLU A 20 -29.68 -20.58 23.50
CA GLU A 20 -29.54 -19.26 24.09
C GLU A 20 -28.06 -18.86 24.16
N THR A 21 -27.69 -17.80 23.43
CA THR A 21 -26.36 -17.19 23.56
C THR A 21 -26.49 -15.73 23.93
N PRO A 22 -25.72 -15.23 24.92
CA PRO A 22 -25.73 -13.81 25.24
C PRO A 22 -25.09 -13.03 24.10
N CYS A 23 -25.73 -11.94 23.68
CA CYS A 23 -25.18 -11.00 22.74
C CYS A 23 -23.90 -10.38 23.34
N TRP A 24 -22.75 -10.53 22.68
CA TRP A 24 -21.51 -9.88 23.14
C TRP A 24 -21.70 -8.36 23.27
N GLY A 25 -22.47 -7.73 22.37
CA GLY A 25 -22.72 -6.29 22.37
C GLY A 25 -23.48 -5.76 23.61
N CYS A 26 -24.69 -6.26 23.88
CA CYS A 26 -25.56 -5.72 24.95
C CYS A 26 -25.82 -6.69 26.11
N GLY A 27 -25.32 -7.92 26.06
CA GLY A 27 -25.54 -8.92 27.10
C GLY A 27 -26.92 -9.59 27.10
N LEU A 28 -27.88 -9.13 26.28
CA LEU A 28 -29.20 -9.76 26.15
C LEU A 28 -29.08 -11.18 25.59
N ARG A 29 -29.84 -12.12 26.17
CA ARG A 29 -29.94 -13.49 25.64
C ARG A 29 -30.70 -13.48 24.33
N LEU A 30 -30.10 -14.06 23.30
CA LEU A 30 -30.70 -14.19 21.99
C LEU A 30 -31.10 -15.66 21.77
N LEU A 31 -32.35 -15.87 21.36
CA LEU A 31 -32.86 -17.13 20.84
C LEU A 31 -32.48 -17.23 19.37
N HIS A 32 -31.79 -18.29 18.97
CA HIS A 32 -31.30 -18.44 17.60
C HIS A 32 -31.44 -19.88 17.09
N PRO A 33 -31.91 -20.07 15.83
CA PRO A 33 -31.94 -21.38 15.22
C PRO A 33 -30.54 -22.00 15.12
N PRO A 34 -30.38 -23.31 15.39
CA PRO A 34 -29.07 -23.95 15.59
C PRO A 34 -28.08 -23.74 14.41
N ASN A 35 -28.59 -23.60 13.18
CA ASN A 35 -27.80 -23.65 11.95
C ASN A 35 -27.43 -22.31 11.31
N ALA A 36 -27.80 -21.15 11.87
CA ALA A 36 -27.40 -19.89 11.23
C ALA A 36 -25.99 -19.42 11.69
N PRO A 37 -25.05 -19.20 10.75
CA PRO A 37 -23.63 -18.97 11.05
C PRO A 37 -23.32 -17.54 11.52
N VAL A 38 -24.20 -16.59 11.18
CA VAL A 38 -24.10 -15.17 11.51
C VAL A 38 -25.46 -14.70 12.00
N PHE A 39 -25.49 -13.97 13.12
CA PHE A 39 -26.72 -13.40 13.66
C PHE A 39 -26.52 -11.95 14.08
N LYS A 40 -27.59 -11.16 13.97
CA LYS A 40 -27.60 -9.73 14.32
C LYS A 40 -28.55 -9.50 15.49
N CYS A 41 -28.06 -8.87 16.55
CA CYS A 41 -28.87 -8.51 17.70
C CYS A 41 -29.91 -7.45 17.31
N VAL A 42 -31.20 -7.74 17.54
CA VAL A 42 -32.31 -6.83 17.21
C VAL A 42 -32.25 -5.52 18.03
N TRP A 43 -31.73 -5.58 19.26
CA TRP A 43 -31.63 -4.41 20.13
C TRP A 43 -30.46 -3.50 19.78
N CYS A 44 -29.23 -3.99 19.96
CA CYS A 44 -28.03 -3.15 19.79
C CYS A 44 -27.48 -3.13 18.37
N GLY A 45 -27.87 -4.07 17.49
CA GLY A 45 -27.38 -4.15 16.11
C GLY A 45 -26.06 -4.90 15.92
N ALA A 46 -25.47 -5.41 17.00
CA ALA A 46 -24.22 -6.16 16.99
C ALA A 46 -24.36 -7.47 16.19
N ILE A 47 -23.37 -7.74 15.34
CA ILE A 47 -23.27 -8.95 14.52
C ILE A 47 -22.34 -9.94 15.22
N THR A 48 -22.78 -11.18 15.36
CA THR A 48 -22.01 -12.27 15.96
C THR A 48 -21.87 -13.39 14.94
N ASP A 49 -20.65 -13.85 14.74
CA ASP A 49 -20.32 -15.03 13.95
C ASP A 49 -20.01 -16.21 14.88
N LYS A 50 -20.51 -17.41 14.56
CA LYS A 50 -20.18 -18.65 15.31
C LYS A 50 -18.75 -19.16 15.01
N TYR A 51 -17.82 -18.28 14.65
CA TYR A 51 -16.50 -18.71 14.16
C TYR A 51 -15.61 -19.18 15.32
N GLU A 52 -15.35 -20.48 15.40
CA GLU A 52 -14.29 -21.04 16.25
C GLU A 52 -12.93 -20.61 15.70
N SER A 53 -12.25 -19.70 16.39
CA SER A 53 -10.92 -19.24 15.97
C SER A 53 -9.83 -20.19 16.46
N LYS A 54 -9.05 -20.78 15.53
CA LYS A 54 -7.75 -21.37 15.86
C LYS A 54 -6.75 -20.25 16.12
N CYS A 55 -6.31 -20.09 17.36
CA CYS A 55 -5.22 -19.19 17.73
C CYS A 55 -3.88 -19.69 17.16
N ASP A 56 -3.45 -19.15 16.02
CA ASP A 56 -2.13 -19.43 15.43
C ASP A 56 -1.06 -18.50 16.00
N HIS A 57 -0.72 -18.67 17.29
CA HIS A 57 0.29 -17.87 17.98
C HIS A 57 1.73 -18.22 17.57
N LYS A 58 2.00 -19.45 17.12
CA LYS A 58 3.37 -19.95 16.93
C LYS A 58 4.15 -19.21 15.82
N ASN A 59 3.46 -18.76 14.78
CA ASN A 59 4.11 -18.17 13.60
C ASN A 59 4.03 -16.63 13.54
N TYR A 60 3.35 -15.98 14.49
CA TYR A 60 3.20 -14.52 14.49
C TYR A 60 4.54 -13.81 14.71
N TRP A 61 5.26 -14.19 15.77
CA TRP A 61 6.52 -13.54 16.16
C TRP A 61 7.58 -13.61 15.05
N TRP A 62 7.70 -14.76 14.38
CA TRP A 62 8.63 -14.94 13.27
C TRP A 62 8.33 -14.01 12.08
N ARG A 63 7.06 -13.90 11.68
CA ARG A 63 6.65 -13.00 10.60
C ARG A 63 6.93 -11.54 10.96
N HIS A 64 6.59 -11.14 12.18
CA HIS A 64 6.83 -9.77 12.65
C HIS A 64 8.33 -9.45 12.71
N MET A 65 9.15 -10.37 13.24
CA MET A 65 10.60 -10.18 13.34
C MET A 65 11.26 -10.10 11.96
N ARG A 66 10.87 -10.98 11.02
CA ARG A 66 11.35 -10.94 9.63
C ARG A 66 11.06 -9.59 8.99
N ASP A 67 9.82 -9.11 9.10
CA ASP A 67 9.40 -7.87 8.46
C ASP A 67 10.11 -6.65 9.10
N ARG A 68 10.30 -6.64 10.43
CA ARG A 68 11.08 -5.60 11.12
C ARG A 68 12.56 -5.62 10.76
N CYS A 69 13.16 -6.81 10.65
CA CYS A 69 14.55 -6.97 10.23
C CYS A 69 14.76 -6.42 8.82
N PHE A 70 13.85 -6.74 7.89
CA PHE A 70 13.87 -6.19 6.53
C PHE A 70 13.86 -4.66 6.53
N VAL A 71 12.96 -4.05 7.32
CA VAL A 71 12.86 -2.59 7.45
C VAL A 71 14.16 -1.99 8.02
N CYS A 72 14.74 -2.59 9.06
CA CYS A 72 16.01 -2.11 9.64
C CYS A 72 17.17 -2.20 8.63
N VAL A 73 17.27 -3.29 7.88
CA VAL A 73 18.30 -3.46 6.84
C VAL A 73 18.11 -2.42 5.73
N LEU A 74 16.87 -2.16 5.31
CA LEU A 74 16.59 -1.17 4.27
C LEU A 74 16.94 0.25 4.73
N ILE A 75 16.57 0.64 5.95
CA ILE A 75 16.94 1.94 6.53
C ILE A 75 18.47 2.06 6.64
N GLY A 76 19.13 1.01 7.15
CA GLY A 76 20.59 0.98 7.26
C GLY A 76 21.28 1.15 5.90
N PHE A 77 20.80 0.45 4.87
CA PHE A 77 21.31 0.59 3.51
C PHE A 77 21.13 2.01 2.95
N ILE A 78 19.95 2.63 3.15
CA ILE A 78 19.72 3.99 2.65
C ILE A 78 20.57 5.03 3.39
N LEU A 79 20.69 4.91 4.73
CA LEU A 79 21.55 5.78 5.53
C LEU A 79 23.03 5.64 5.14
N PHE A 80 23.47 4.42 4.83
CA PHE A 80 24.81 4.17 4.30
C PHE A 80 25.03 4.90 2.97
N VAL A 81 24.07 4.85 2.04
CA VAL A 81 24.15 5.59 0.76
C VAL A 81 24.22 7.11 1.00
N ILE A 82 23.41 7.65 1.91
CA ILE A 82 23.43 9.09 2.27
C ILE A 82 24.79 9.47 2.90
N CYS A 83 25.31 8.65 3.81
CA CYS A 83 26.60 8.89 4.46
C CYS A 83 27.75 8.86 3.46
N MET A 84 27.75 7.88 2.54
CA MET A 84 28.73 7.81 1.45
C MET A 84 28.64 9.03 0.52
N SER A 85 27.45 9.61 0.35
CA SER A 85 27.26 10.87 -0.38
C SER A 85 27.99 12.04 0.26
N HIS A 86 27.84 12.16 1.58
CA HIS A 86 28.49 13.20 2.35
C HIS A 86 30.02 13.00 2.39
N PHE A 87 30.46 11.75 2.52
CA PHE A 87 31.88 11.40 2.48
C PHE A 87 32.52 11.78 1.14
N TYR A 88 31.87 11.47 0.02
CA TYR A 88 32.31 11.85 -1.33
C TYR A 88 32.46 13.38 -1.48
N LEU A 89 31.52 14.16 -0.93
CA LEU A 89 31.60 15.62 -0.94
C LEU A 89 32.75 16.16 -0.08
N SER A 90 33.01 15.56 1.09
CA SER A 90 34.05 16.00 2.02
C SER A 90 35.47 15.68 1.55
N HIS A 91 35.63 14.66 0.71
CA HIS A 91 36.92 14.21 0.20
C HIS A 91 36.93 14.23 -1.33
N LEU A 92 36.84 15.43 -1.92
CA LEU A 92 37.06 15.76 -3.35
C LEU A 92 38.43 15.30 -3.94
N ASN A 93 39.08 14.30 -3.34
CA ASN A 93 40.26 13.64 -3.86
C ASN A 93 39.85 12.55 -4.87
N PRO A 94 40.27 12.66 -6.14
CA PRO A 94 39.89 11.77 -7.25
C PRO A 94 40.49 10.35 -7.17
N ILE A 95 41.03 9.91 -6.02
CA ILE A 95 41.89 8.72 -5.94
C ILE A 95 41.10 7.41 -5.66
N SER A 96 39.81 7.47 -5.33
CA SER A 96 38.99 6.23 -5.21
C SER A 96 38.19 5.92 -6.48
N GLU A 97 38.89 5.81 -7.62
CA GLU A 97 38.28 5.33 -8.87
C GLU A 97 37.61 3.94 -8.76
N SER A 98 37.93 3.20 -7.69
CA SER A 98 37.54 1.81 -7.45
C SER A 98 36.37 1.61 -6.45
N ALA A 99 35.86 2.65 -5.79
CA ALA A 99 34.93 2.47 -4.66
C ALA A 99 33.46 2.84 -4.92
N GLY A 100 33.14 3.53 -6.02
CA GLY A 100 31.78 4.02 -6.30
C GLY A 100 30.88 3.02 -7.02
N GLY A 101 30.41 1.97 -6.35
CA GLY A 101 29.35 1.10 -6.87
C GLY A 101 27.95 1.74 -6.77
N GLY A 102 27.08 1.55 -7.76
CA GLY A 102 25.69 2.04 -7.74
C GLY A 102 25.51 3.49 -8.21
N VAL A 103 24.63 4.25 -7.55
CA VAL A 103 24.23 5.65 -7.93
C VAL A 103 25.44 6.58 -8.10
N TRP A 104 26.55 6.27 -7.43
CA TRP A 104 27.84 6.97 -7.53
C TRP A 104 28.46 6.99 -8.93
N ALA A 105 28.07 6.07 -9.82
CA ALA A 105 28.55 6.03 -11.19
C ALA A 105 28.11 7.25 -12.03
N VAL A 106 27.04 7.95 -11.63
CA VAL A 106 26.48 9.11 -12.34
C VAL A 106 27.28 10.39 -12.04
N TYR A 107 27.73 10.57 -10.79
CA TYR A 107 28.31 11.84 -10.33
C TYR A 107 29.58 12.26 -11.07
N PRO A 108 30.56 11.39 -11.37
CA PRO A 108 31.74 11.79 -12.14
C PRO A 108 31.41 12.45 -13.48
N VAL A 109 30.33 12.01 -14.16
CA VAL A 109 29.87 12.61 -15.42
C VAL A 109 29.28 14.00 -15.17
N ILE A 110 28.44 14.15 -14.15
CA ILE A 110 27.81 15.44 -13.82
C ILE A 110 28.88 16.47 -13.41
N PHE A 111 29.83 16.08 -12.57
CA PHE A 111 30.91 16.95 -12.13
C PHE A 111 31.88 17.33 -13.27
N SER A 112 31.97 16.51 -14.32
CA SER A 112 32.78 16.83 -15.51
C SER A 112 32.24 18.00 -16.33
N ILE A 113 30.95 18.33 -16.20
CA ILE A 113 30.32 19.46 -16.90
C ILE A 113 30.59 20.76 -16.16
N SER A 114 30.31 20.78 -14.85
CA SER A 114 30.56 21.93 -13.98
C SER A 114 30.47 21.51 -12.51
N PHE A 115 31.36 22.08 -11.68
CA PHE A 115 31.32 21.90 -10.24
C PHE A 115 29.97 22.33 -9.63
N PHE A 116 29.41 23.45 -10.09
CA PHE A 116 28.11 23.95 -9.61
C PHE A 116 26.96 22.99 -9.96
N CYS A 117 26.99 22.42 -11.17
CA CYS A 117 26.01 21.42 -11.60
C CYS A 117 26.09 20.16 -10.71
N GLY A 118 27.30 19.68 -10.41
CA GLY A 118 27.52 18.56 -9.49
C GLY A 118 26.92 18.80 -8.10
N ILE A 119 27.19 19.96 -7.50
CA ILE A 119 26.62 20.33 -6.19
C ILE A 119 25.09 20.42 -6.25
N PHE A 120 24.52 21.01 -7.30
CA PHE A 120 23.07 21.11 -7.48
C PHE A 120 22.37 19.74 -7.55
N HIS A 121 22.91 18.80 -8.33
CA HIS A 121 22.33 17.46 -8.41
C HIS A 121 22.55 16.65 -7.12
N LEU A 122 23.65 16.87 -6.41
CA LEU A 122 23.90 16.26 -5.10
C LEU A 122 22.88 16.75 -4.05
N THR A 123 22.59 18.06 -4.00
CA THR A 123 21.60 18.61 -3.05
C THR A 123 20.19 18.10 -3.34
N ILE A 124 19.77 18.06 -4.61
CA ILE A 124 18.47 17.47 -5.00
C ILE A 124 18.38 16.01 -4.57
N THR A 125 19.43 15.21 -4.83
CA THR A 125 19.44 13.79 -4.45
C THR A 125 19.38 13.63 -2.92
N GLY A 126 20.10 14.47 -2.18
CA GLY A 126 20.03 14.54 -0.72
C GLY A 126 18.62 14.83 -0.22
N ILE A 127 17.95 15.84 -0.77
CA ILE A 127 16.57 16.19 -0.39
C ILE A 127 15.61 15.03 -0.70
N LEU A 128 15.64 14.48 -1.92
CA LEU A 128 14.76 13.37 -2.33
C LEU A 128 14.96 12.12 -1.47
N SER A 129 16.22 11.77 -1.16
CA SER A 129 16.54 10.62 -0.30
C SER A 129 16.06 10.83 1.14
N ILE A 130 16.33 11.99 1.74
CA ILE A 130 15.88 12.32 3.10
C ILE A 130 14.35 12.31 3.18
N THR A 131 13.66 12.96 2.24
CA THR A 131 12.19 12.96 2.19
C THR A 131 11.63 11.55 2.07
N THR A 132 12.20 10.72 1.19
CA THR A 132 11.76 9.33 1.02
C THR A 132 11.97 8.50 2.29
N VAL A 133 13.12 8.62 2.96
CA VAL A 133 13.41 7.92 4.22
C VAL A 133 12.47 8.37 5.34
N LEU A 134 12.21 9.68 5.46
CA LEU A 134 11.30 10.22 6.45
C LEU A 134 9.88 9.67 6.25
N LEU A 135 9.37 9.71 5.02
CA LEU A 135 8.03 9.19 4.70
C LEU A 135 7.93 7.67 4.90
N PHE A 136 8.96 6.92 4.52
CA PHE A 136 9.05 5.49 4.79
C PHE A 136 9.01 5.21 6.29
N THR A 137 9.81 5.93 7.08
CA THR A 137 9.90 5.77 8.54
C THR A 137 8.58 6.12 9.21
N LEU A 138 7.94 7.22 8.81
CA LEU A 138 6.61 7.59 9.29
C LEU A 138 5.59 6.48 9.01
N THR A 139 5.63 5.89 7.81
CA THR A 139 4.71 4.82 7.43
C THR A 139 4.96 3.52 8.21
N ALA A 140 6.24 3.14 8.37
CA ALA A 140 6.67 1.90 9.03
C ALA A 140 6.52 1.92 10.56
N LEU A 141 6.68 3.10 11.19
CA LEU A 141 6.70 3.22 12.65
C LEU A 141 5.42 3.81 13.25
N ARG A 142 4.62 4.58 12.50
CA ARG A 142 3.33 5.06 13.01
C ARG A 142 2.36 3.89 13.18
N SER A 143 1.48 4.00 14.18
CA SER A 143 0.36 3.07 14.31
C SER A 143 -0.48 3.08 13.03
N ALA A 144 -0.91 1.90 12.58
CA ALA A 144 -1.81 1.77 11.45
C ALA A 144 -3.22 2.29 11.75
N GLY A 145 -3.55 2.50 13.03
CA GLY A 145 -4.85 2.98 13.49
C GLY A 145 -5.50 1.96 14.42
N THR A 146 -5.90 2.43 15.60
CA THR A 146 -6.60 1.60 16.59
C THR A 146 -8.11 1.82 16.47
N PRO A 147 -8.94 0.77 16.54
CA PRO A 147 -10.39 0.92 16.62
C PRO A 147 -10.78 1.77 17.82
N PRO A 148 -11.86 2.57 17.74
CA PRO A 148 -12.33 3.35 18.87
C PRO A 148 -12.68 2.45 20.05
N LEU A 149 -12.41 2.92 21.27
CA LEU A 149 -12.93 2.30 22.47
C LEU A 149 -14.43 2.51 22.51
N ILE A 150 -15.17 1.42 22.61
CA ILE A 150 -16.63 1.44 22.73
C ILE A 150 -17.03 0.70 23.99
N GLU A 151 -18.11 1.13 24.62
CA GLU A 151 -18.76 0.36 25.69
C GLU A 151 -19.54 -0.81 25.09
N TRP A 152 -19.44 -1.98 25.74
CA TRP A 152 -20.11 -3.21 25.31
C TRP A 152 -20.29 -4.16 26.50
N GLY A 153 -21.12 -5.18 26.31
CA GLY A 153 -21.34 -6.27 27.27
C GLY A 153 -22.42 -6.00 28.32
N SER A 154 -22.95 -4.79 28.43
CA SER A 154 -23.92 -4.43 29.48
C SER A 154 -25.14 -3.67 28.94
N TYR A 155 -26.32 -4.24 29.17
CA TYR A 155 -27.58 -3.51 29.10
C TYR A 155 -27.83 -2.82 30.45
N PRO A 156 -28.31 -1.57 30.50
CA PRO A 156 -28.74 -0.72 29.39
C PRO A 156 -27.65 0.23 28.84
N ALA A 157 -26.40 0.11 29.28
CA ALA A 157 -25.30 0.99 28.85
C ALA A 157 -25.19 1.04 27.32
N VAL A 158 -25.38 -0.10 26.66
CA VAL A 158 -25.54 -0.15 25.19
C VAL A 158 -26.99 0.10 24.77
N GLY A 159 -27.23 1.30 24.28
CA GLY A 159 -28.53 1.72 23.73
C GLY A 159 -28.94 1.00 22.44
N LYS A 160 -30.19 1.22 22.03
CA LYS A 160 -30.77 0.67 20.80
C LYS A 160 -29.97 1.11 19.57
N LYS A 161 -29.59 0.17 18.71
CA LYS A 161 -28.77 0.34 17.50
C LYS A 161 -27.40 1.02 17.70
N GLN A 162 -26.87 1.06 18.93
CA GLN A 162 -25.56 1.67 19.20
C GLN A 162 -24.37 0.87 18.62
N LEU A 163 -24.54 -0.43 18.40
CA LEU A 163 -23.54 -1.35 17.85
C LEU A 163 -23.92 -1.85 16.45
N GLU A 164 -24.68 -1.05 15.70
CA GLU A 164 -25.11 -1.40 14.35
C GLU A 164 -23.90 -1.69 13.44
N ASN A 165 -23.88 -2.89 12.85
CA ASN A 165 -22.80 -3.38 11.98
C ASN A 165 -21.43 -3.56 12.66
N TYR A 166 -21.37 -3.49 13.99
CA TYR A 166 -20.18 -3.92 14.71
C TYR A 166 -20.13 -5.45 14.73
N THR A 167 -18.91 -5.98 14.68
CA THR A 167 -18.62 -7.42 14.78
C THR A 167 -17.70 -7.66 15.98
N PHE A 168 -17.43 -8.91 16.34
CA PHE A 168 -16.50 -9.22 17.42
C PHE A 168 -15.20 -9.81 16.87
N CYS A 169 -14.06 -9.43 17.45
CA CYS A 169 -12.79 -10.06 17.14
C CYS A 169 -12.45 -11.07 18.22
N HIS A 170 -12.53 -12.36 17.89
CA HIS A 170 -12.19 -13.46 18.80
C HIS A 170 -10.70 -13.50 19.17
N TYR A 171 -9.80 -13.05 18.27
CA TYR A 171 -8.36 -13.01 18.55
C TYR A 171 -7.97 -11.92 19.56
N CYS A 172 -8.63 -10.76 19.50
CA CYS A 172 -8.35 -9.64 20.40
C CYS A 172 -9.31 -9.58 21.59
N SER A 173 -10.35 -10.42 21.60
CA SER A 173 -11.47 -10.39 22.56
C SER A 173 -12.08 -9.00 22.73
N LYS A 174 -12.29 -8.30 21.60
CA LYS A 174 -12.78 -6.91 21.57
C LYS A 174 -13.76 -6.69 20.43
N PRO A 175 -14.69 -5.73 20.56
CA PRO A 175 -15.51 -5.28 19.46
C PRO A 175 -14.68 -4.73 18.31
N LYS A 176 -15.18 -4.98 17.10
CA LYS A 176 -14.62 -4.58 15.83
C LYS A 176 -15.60 -3.62 15.18
N SER A 177 -15.23 -2.33 15.16
CA SER A 177 -16.02 -1.31 14.47
C SER A 177 -16.12 -1.63 12.97
N PRO A 178 -17.10 -1.05 12.25
CA PRO A 178 -17.15 -1.14 10.80
C PRO A 178 -15.79 -0.78 10.19
N ARG A 179 -15.40 -1.49 9.13
CA ARG A 179 -14.11 -1.33 8.40
C ARG A 179 -12.85 -1.66 9.21
N THR A 180 -12.96 -2.15 10.45
CA THR A 180 -11.83 -2.70 11.19
C THR A 180 -11.60 -4.16 10.80
N HIS A 181 -10.33 -4.55 10.63
CA HIS A 181 -9.93 -5.94 10.39
C HIS A 181 -8.80 -6.37 11.32
N HIS A 182 -8.77 -7.65 11.70
CA HIS A 182 -7.69 -8.22 12.50
C HIS A 182 -6.54 -8.67 11.58
N CYS A 183 -5.36 -8.08 11.76
CA CYS A 183 -4.17 -8.53 11.07
C CYS A 183 -3.48 -9.65 11.85
N ARG A 184 -3.47 -10.88 11.32
CA ARG A 184 -2.76 -12.01 11.94
C ARG A 184 -1.25 -11.82 12.00
N THR A 185 -0.68 -10.98 11.12
CA THR A 185 0.77 -10.70 11.08
C THR A 185 1.19 -9.60 12.05
N CYS A 186 0.27 -8.69 12.43
CA CYS A 186 0.51 -7.67 13.45
C CYS A 186 -0.13 -8.02 14.81
N GLY A 187 -0.98 -9.04 14.88
CA GLY A 187 -1.64 -9.49 16.11
C GLY A 187 -2.66 -8.50 16.68
N ILE A 188 -3.07 -7.51 15.88
CA ILE A 188 -3.94 -6.41 16.33
C ILE A 188 -5.07 -6.15 15.33
N CYS A 189 -6.18 -5.61 15.83
CA CYS A 189 -7.22 -5.01 15.00
C CYS A 189 -6.77 -3.62 14.52
N VAL A 190 -6.92 -3.37 13.23
CA VAL A 190 -6.55 -2.12 12.57
C VAL A 190 -7.80 -1.46 11.99
N LEU A 191 -8.03 -0.19 12.34
CA LEU A 191 -9.13 0.61 11.82
C LEU A 191 -8.87 1.01 10.36
N ASP A 192 -9.90 0.94 9.52
CA ASP A 192 -9.81 1.13 8.06
C ASP A 192 -8.60 0.42 7.46
N MET A 193 -8.40 -0.84 7.87
CA MET A 193 -7.26 -1.62 7.40
C MET A 193 -7.32 -1.78 5.88
N ASP A 194 -6.24 -1.39 5.21
CA ASP A 194 -6.07 -1.64 3.77
C ASP A 194 -5.35 -2.97 3.55
N HIS A 195 -4.12 -3.09 4.05
CA HIS A 195 -3.35 -4.33 3.97
C HIS A 195 -2.20 -4.38 4.99
N HIS A 196 -1.65 -5.57 5.20
CA HIS A 196 -0.34 -5.72 5.84
C HIS A 196 0.74 -5.67 4.77
N CYS A 197 1.69 -4.75 4.88
CA CYS A 197 2.78 -4.63 3.92
C CYS A 197 4.09 -5.10 4.56
N PRO A 198 4.66 -6.23 4.08
CA PRO A 198 5.94 -6.73 4.60
C PRO A 198 7.10 -5.75 4.38
N PHE A 199 7.06 -4.95 3.31
CA PHE A 199 8.13 -4.02 2.96
C PHE A 199 8.28 -2.85 3.93
N ILE A 200 7.18 -2.41 4.55
CA ILE A 200 7.20 -1.41 5.64
C ILE A 200 7.18 -2.07 7.03
N GLY A 201 7.04 -3.40 7.08
CA GLY A 201 6.89 -4.18 8.30
C GLY A 201 5.76 -3.74 9.23
N ASN A 202 4.67 -3.26 8.64
CA ASN A 202 3.53 -2.69 9.36
C ASN A 202 2.25 -2.82 8.53
N CYS A 203 1.10 -2.66 9.18
CA CYS A 203 -0.17 -2.48 8.49
C CYS A 203 -0.30 -1.07 7.93
N VAL A 204 -1.01 -0.95 6.82
CA VAL A 204 -1.54 0.31 6.29
C VAL A 204 -3.01 0.39 6.70
N GLY A 205 -3.37 1.45 7.42
CA GLY A 205 -4.74 1.70 7.88
C GLY A 205 -4.99 3.17 8.16
N ALA A 206 -6.10 3.49 8.83
CA ALA A 206 -6.61 4.86 9.03
C ALA A 206 -5.54 5.90 9.41
N ALA A 207 -4.60 5.55 10.29
CA ALA A 207 -3.67 6.53 10.88
C ALA A 207 -2.35 6.70 10.12
N ASN A 208 -2.02 5.82 9.16
CA ASN A 208 -0.78 5.91 8.38
C ASN A 208 -0.96 5.78 6.86
N HIS A 209 -2.19 5.61 6.36
CA HIS A 209 -2.47 5.46 4.92
C HIS A 209 -2.00 6.68 4.11
N GLN A 210 -2.21 7.90 4.61
CA GLN A 210 -1.73 9.12 3.95
C GLN A 210 -0.19 9.13 3.80
N HIS A 211 0.53 8.70 4.84
CA HIS A 211 1.99 8.60 4.81
C HIS A 211 2.45 7.55 3.79
N PHE A 212 1.73 6.43 3.70
CA PHE A 212 2.02 5.39 2.69
C PHE A 212 1.86 5.92 1.26
N ILE A 213 0.79 6.65 0.97
CA ILE A 213 0.60 7.25 -0.37
C ILE A 213 1.68 8.31 -0.66
N ALA A 214 2.00 9.17 0.30
CA ALA A 214 3.07 10.16 0.15
C ALA A 214 4.44 9.48 -0.08
N PHE A 215 4.71 8.37 0.62
CA PHE A 215 5.91 7.55 0.42
C PHE A 215 5.98 7.00 -1.02
N LEU A 216 4.90 6.42 -1.54
CA LEU A 216 4.86 5.92 -2.93
C LEU A 216 5.14 7.03 -3.95
N ILE A 217 4.56 8.22 -3.76
CA ILE A 217 4.82 9.39 -4.61
C ILE A 217 6.29 9.81 -4.52
N SER A 218 6.86 9.87 -3.30
CA SER A 218 8.27 10.24 -3.10
C SER A 218 9.22 9.25 -3.76
N VAL A 219 8.93 7.95 -3.69
CA VAL A 219 9.69 6.90 -4.40
C VAL A 219 9.58 7.12 -5.90
N LEU A 220 8.38 7.35 -6.43
CA LEU A 220 8.16 7.58 -7.87
C LEU A 220 8.97 8.78 -8.38
N VAL A 221 8.91 9.93 -7.69
CA VAL A 221 9.69 11.12 -8.06
C VAL A 221 11.19 10.85 -7.97
N SER A 222 11.65 10.14 -6.92
CA SER A 222 13.06 9.79 -6.76
C SER A 222 13.55 8.84 -7.85
N THR A 223 12.76 7.85 -8.24
CA THR A 223 13.11 6.90 -9.31
C THR A 223 13.09 7.57 -10.67
N MET A 224 12.13 8.44 -10.95
CA MET A 224 12.11 9.25 -12.18
C MET A 224 13.38 10.10 -12.30
N TYR A 225 13.80 10.74 -11.21
CA TYR A 225 15.05 11.50 -11.19
C TYR A 225 16.27 10.60 -11.49
N VAL A 226 16.38 9.44 -10.85
CA VAL A 226 17.45 8.47 -11.13
C VAL A 226 17.44 8.00 -12.58
N THR A 227 16.25 7.72 -13.15
CA THR A 227 16.09 7.35 -14.57
C THR A 227 16.65 8.44 -15.48
N ILE A 228 16.24 9.70 -15.28
CA ILE A 228 16.68 10.85 -16.08
C ILE A 228 18.19 11.03 -15.97
N MET A 229 18.74 11.02 -14.75
CA MET A 229 20.17 11.21 -14.53
C MET A 229 21.02 10.06 -15.08
N SER A 230 20.53 8.81 -14.99
CA SER A 230 21.21 7.65 -15.56
C SER A 230 21.19 7.67 -17.08
N ALA A 231 20.07 8.07 -17.69
CA ALA A 231 19.98 8.26 -19.13
C ALA A 231 20.91 9.37 -19.61
N TYR A 232 20.94 10.50 -18.90
CA TYR A 232 21.82 11.63 -19.19
C TYR A 232 23.30 11.22 -19.12
N ALA A 233 23.73 10.58 -18.03
CA ALA A 233 25.10 10.08 -17.90
C ALA A 233 25.43 9.02 -18.97
N GLY A 234 24.47 8.15 -19.29
CA GLY A 234 24.59 7.18 -20.38
C GLY A 234 24.86 7.85 -21.74
N LEU A 235 24.10 8.90 -22.09
CA LEU A 235 24.28 9.64 -23.35
C LEU A 235 25.63 10.36 -23.45
N HIS A 236 26.23 10.76 -22.32
CA HIS A 236 27.53 11.43 -22.28
C HIS A 236 28.72 10.46 -22.29
N ILE A 237 28.55 9.24 -21.76
CA ILE A 237 29.58 8.19 -21.79
C ILE A 237 29.53 7.42 -23.12
N TRP A 238 28.34 7.22 -23.68
CA TRP A 238 28.16 6.53 -24.94
C TRP A 238 28.68 7.41 -26.08
N PRO A 239 29.59 6.93 -26.96
CA PRO A 239 29.96 7.70 -28.13
C PRO A 239 28.69 8.00 -28.94
N PRO A 240 28.49 9.25 -29.44
CA PRO A 240 27.34 9.54 -30.27
C PRO A 240 27.32 8.51 -31.39
N LEU A 241 26.18 7.82 -31.55
CA LEU A 241 25.95 6.90 -32.67
C LEU A 241 26.26 7.69 -33.92
N THR A 242 27.48 7.53 -34.45
CA THR A 242 27.88 8.20 -35.67
C THR A 242 27.09 7.45 -36.72
N TYR A 243 25.98 8.04 -37.14
CA TYR A 243 25.08 7.46 -38.12
C TYR A 243 25.83 7.42 -39.46
N ARG A 244 26.66 6.40 -39.63
CA ARG A 244 27.45 6.18 -40.82
C ARG A 244 26.60 5.39 -41.82
N TYR A 245 25.39 5.87 -42.12
CA TYR A 245 24.55 5.29 -43.19
C TYR A 245 23.38 6.17 -43.66
N LEU A 246 23.39 7.50 -43.41
CA LEU A 246 22.29 8.40 -43.84
C LEU A 246 22.39 8.79 -45.33
N ASP A 247 23.06 7.96 -46.13
CA ASP A 247 23.22 8.17 -47.58
C ASP A 247 22.60 7.05 -48.44
N HIS A 248 21.85 6.11 -47.85
CA HIS A 248 21.28 5.00 -48.64
C HIS A 248 19.80 4.66 -48.39
N PHE A 249 19.05 5.46 -47.63
CA PHE A 249 17.66 5.11 -47.28
C PHE A 249 16.62 5.90 -48.04
N ARG A 250 16.34 5.43 -49.27
CA ARG A 250 15.07 5.66 -49.97
C ARG A 250 14.38 4.31 -50.15
N GLY A 251 13.80 3.75 -49.09
CA GLY A 251 13.04 2.50 -49.17
C GLY A 251 12.54 2.03 -47.81
N GLY A 252 11.22 2.16 -47.57
CA GLY A 252 10.56 1.66 -46.38
C GLY A 252 10.29 0.16 -46.49
N ASP A 253 10.81 -0.64 -45.55
CA ASP A 253 10.54 -2.06 -45.49
C ASP A 253 10.70 -2.59 -44.05
N ARG A 254 9.97 -3.65 -43.66
CA ARG A 254 10.00 -4.28 -42.32
C ARG A 254 11.40 -4.77 -41.91
N SER A 255 12.31 -4.90 -42.88
CA SER A 255 13.73 -5.13 -42.68
C SER A 255 14.46 -3.99 -41.94
N LEU A 256 13.92 -2.76 -41.94
CA LEU A 256 14.49 -1.61 -41.20
C LEU A 256 14.31 -1.75 -39.69
N ALA A 257 13.16 -2.21 -39.21
CA ALA A 257 12.91 -2.40 -37.78
C ALA A 257 13.77 -3.54 -37.22
N TRP A 258 13.90 -4.64 -37.98
CA TRP A 258 14.77 -5.76 -37.62
C TRP A 258 16.26 -5.39 -37.65
N ARG A 259 16.70 -4.59 -38.64
CA ARG A 259 18.07 -4.07 -38.69
C ARG A 259 18.35 -3.06 -37.59
N ALA A 260 17.42 -2.16 -37.29
CA ALA A 260 17.53 -1.26 -36.14
C ALA A 260 17.60 -2.03 -34.82
N LEU A 261 16.81 -3.11 -34.66
CA LEU A 261 16.91 -4.02 -33.52
C LEU A 261 18.25 -4.76 -33.46
N GLN A 262 18.77 -5.22 -34.59
CA GLN A 262 20.09 -5.85 -34.68
C GLN A 262 21.21 -4.85 -34.39
N ASP A 263 21.11 -3.61 -34.84
CA ASP A 263 22.08 -2.55 -34.57
C ASP A 263 22.04 -2.12 -33.11
N VAL A 264 20.85 -2.02 -32.51
CA VAL A 264 20.69 -1.85 -31.06
C VAL A 264 21.28 -3.04 -30.31
N ALA A 265 21.06 -4.28 -30.77
CA ALA A 265 21.62 -5.47 -30.14
C ALA A 265 23.15 -5.54 -30.27
N ILE A 266 23.72 -5.23 -31.44
CA ILE A 266 25.17 -5.19 -31.67
C ILE A 266 25.80 -4.03 -30.89
N ALA A 267 25.15 -2.87 -30.83
CA ALA A 267 25.52 -1.74 -29.98
C ALA A 267 25.12 -1.93 -28.50
N LEU A 268 24.61 -3.09 -28.09
CA LEU A 268 24.48 -3.51 -26.69
C LEU A 268 25.47 -4.64 -26.35
N VAL A 269 25.82 -5.47 -27.33
CA VAL A 269 26.79 -6.58 -27.19
C VAL A 269 28.23 -6.08 -27.31
N SER A 270 28.54 -5.25 -28.31
CA SER A 270 29.84 -4.56 -28.42
C SER A 270 30.13 -3.71 -27.18
N SER A 271 29.06 -3.24 -26.56
CA SER A 271 29.00 -2.42 -25.35
C SER A 271 29.30 -3.24 -24.12
N ALA A 272 28.69 -4.42 -23.98
CA ALA A 272 28.98 -5.35 -22.90
C ALA A 272 30.46 -5.84 -22.90
N VAL A 273 31.14 -5.82 -24.05
CA VAL A 273 32.53 -6.25 -24.20
C VAL A 273 33.55 -5.10 -24.05
N LEU A 274 33.15 -3.84 -24.32
CA LEU A 274 34.03 -2.66 -24.30
C LEU A 274 33.68 -1.61 -23.22
N LEU A 275 32.61 -1.81 -22.43
CA LEU A 275 32.24 -0.86 -21.39
C LEU A 275 33.17 -0.92 -20.19
N SER A 276 33.60 0.27 -19.75
CA SER A 276 34.05 0.45 -18.38
C SER A 276 32.96 -0.07 -17.41
N THR A 277 33.39 -0.60 -16.27
CA THR A 277 32.49 -1.06 -15.19
C THR A 277 31.41 -0.04 -14.83
N ARG A 278 31.72 1.26 -14.98
CA ARG A 278 30.80 2.41 -14.79
C ARG A 278 29.63 2.39 -15.78
N GLY A 279 29.86 2.07 -17.05
CA GLY A 279 28.79 1.98 -18.05
C GLY A 279 27.80 0.85 -17.77
N LEU A 280 28.29 -0.32 -17.33
CA LEU A 280 27.43 -1.46 -16.99
C LEU A 280 26.54 -1.14 -15.78
N VAL A 281 27.11 -0.46 -14.78
CA VAL A 281 26.36 0.03 -13.61
C VAL A 281 25.27 1.02 -14.04
N LEU A 282 25.53 1.94 -14.97
CA LEU A 282 24.53 2.90 -15.45
C LEU A 282 23.37 2.24 -16.22
N VAL A 283 23.67 1.25 -17.07
CA VAL A 283 22.62 0.48 -17.77
C VAL A 283 21.77 -0.29 -16.76
N TYR A 284 22.41 -0.96 -15.80
CA TYR A 284 21.69 -1.66 -14.73
C TYR A 284 20.81 -0.70 -13.92
N LEU A 285 21.33 0.48 -13.54
CA LEU A 285 20.58 1.49 -12.80
C LEU A 285 19.39 2.00 -13.60
N PHE A 286 19.55 2.30 -14.88
CA PHE A 286 18.48 2.77 -15.75
C PHE A 286 17.37 1.71 -15.92
N VAL A 287 17.74 0.47 -16.22
CA VAL A 287 16.76 -0.62 -16.39
C VAL A 287 16.05 -0.91 -15.06
N SER A 288 16.79 -0.91 -13.95
CA SER A 288 16.22 -1.14 -12.62
C SER A 288 15.30 0.00 -12.19
N SER A 289 15.65 1.26 -12.48
CA SER A 289 14.83 2.42 -12.12
C SER A 289 13.53 2.45 -12.90
N ILE A 290 13.55 2.18 -14.22
CA ILE A 290 12.33 2.03 -15.04
C ILE A 290 11.44 0.89 -14.53
N SER A 291 12.04 -0.26 -14.23
CA SER A 291 11.30 -1.42 -13.73
C SER A 291 10.59 -1.12 -12.41
N LEU A 292 11.29 -0.43 -11.49
CA LEU A 292 10.72 0.01 -10.22
C LEU A 292 9.65 1.09 -10.43
N GLU A 293 9.87 2.06 -11.32
CA GLU A 293 8.95 3.14 -11.65
C GLU A 293 7.60 2.60 -12.15
N ILE A 294 7.62 1.63 -13.06
CA ILE A 294 6.39 0.95 -13.55
C ILE A 294 5.67 0.26 -12.40
N GLY A 295 6.39 -0.51 -11.57
CA GLY A 295 5.80 -1.23 -10.45
C GLY A 295 5.13 -0.31 -9.42
N ILE A 296 5.82 0.77 -9.03
CA ILE A 296 5.29 1.76 -8.08
C ILE A 296 4.13 2.55 -8.69
N SER A 297 4.17 2.86 -9.98
CA SER A 297 3.07 3.54 -10.68
C SER A 297 1.79 2.71 -10.66
N VAL A 298 1.88 1.40 -10.93
CA VAL A 298 0.72 0.49 -10.87
C VAL A 298 0.16 0.40 -9.45
N LEU A 299 1.03 0.27 -8.45
CA LEU A 299 0.61 0.21 -7.04
C LEU A 299 -0.07 1.50 -6.59
N LEU A 300 0.51 2.66 -6.94
CA LEU A 300 -0.04 3.97 -6.61
C LEU A 300 -1.39 4.18 -7.30
N TRP A 301 -1.50 3.83 -8.58
CA TRP A 301 -2.75 3.88 -9.33
C TRP A 301 -3.84 3.05 -8.65
N GLN A 302 -3.54 1.78 -8.33
CA GLN A 302 -4.49 0.89 -7.66
C GLN A 302 -4.97 1.46 -6.32
N GLN A 303 -4.07 2.01 -5.50
CA GLN A 303 -4.42 2.62 -4.22
C GLN A 303 -5.30 3.86 -4.39
N LEU A 304 -4.98 4.74 -5.35
CA LEU A 304 -5.80 5.92 -5.65
C LEU A 304 -7.19 5.55 -6.17
N CYS A 305 -7.32 4.47 -6.95
CA CYS A 305 -8.63 3.96 -7.37
C CYS A 305 -9.49 3.53 -6.18
N TYR A 306 -8.93 2.78 -5.21
CA TYR A 306 -9.68 2.39 -4.01
C TYR A 306 -10.11 3.60 -3.17
N ILE A 307 -9.22 4.59 -3.01
CA ILE A 307 -9.54 5.83 -2.29
C ILE A 307 -10.67 6.59 -3.02
N TYR A 308 -10.64 6.65 -4.35
CA TYR A 308 -11.69 7.29 -5.15
C TYR A 308 -13.06 6.63 -4.97
N GLU A 309 -13.09 5.30 -4.88
CA GLU A 309 -14.32 4.52 -4.59
C GLU A 309 -14.76 4.59 -3.11
N GLY A 310 -13.95 5.21 -2.23
CA GLY A 310 -14.21 5.26 -0.78
C GLY A 310 -14.02 3.92 -0.07
N GLN A 311 -13.34 2.97 -0.72
CA GLN A 311 -13.14 1.60 -0.27
C GLN A 311 -11.69 1.38 0.19
N THR A 312 -11.48 0.45 1.11
CA THR A 312 -10.17 -0.18 1.32
C THR A 312 -10.04 -1.44 0.45
N TYR A 313 -8.82 -1.90 0.18
CA TYR A 313 -8.56 -3.15 -0.53
C TYR A 313 -9.30 -4.35 0.10
N LEU A 314 -9.37 -4.42 1.44
CA LEU A 314 -10.13 -5.49 2.12
C LEU A 314 -11.64 -5.35 1.92
N SER A 315 -12.17 -4.12 1.88
CA SER A 315 -13.59 -3.91 1.63
C SER A 315 -14.00 -4.33 0.20
N SER A 316 -13.16 -4.09 -0.82
CA SER A 316 -13.44 -4.52 -2.19
C SER A 316 -13.43 -6.05 -2.33
N LEU A 317 -12.52 -6.74 -1.64
CA LEU A 317 -12.53 -8.21 -1.54
C LEU A 317 -13.79 -8.75 -0.84
N SER A 318 -14.25 -8.06 0.21
CA SER A 318 -15.46 -8.46 0.95
C SER A 318 -16.75 -8.21 0.16
N MET A 319 -16.80 -7.16 -0.67
CA MET A 319 -17.99 -6.81 -1.45
C MET A 319 -18.14 -7.56 -2.76
N ARG A 320 -17.09 -8.29 -3.20
CA ARG A 320 -17.25 -9.30 -4.25
C ARG A 320 -18.22 -10.43 -3.86
N GLY A 321 -18.73 -10.43 -2.62
CA GLY A 321 -19.84 -11.26 -2.13
C GLY A 321 -21.11 -10.52 -1.68
N GLY A 322 -21.23 -9.20 -1.88
CA GLY A 322 -22.44 -8.44 -1.50
C GLY A 322 -22.41 -6.98 -1.96
N ASP A 323 -23.46 -6.57 -2.69
CA ASP A 323 -23.61 -5.24 -3.31
C ASP A 323 -23.67 -4.10 -2.28
N ALA A 324 -22.58 -3.35 -2.19
CA ALA A 324 -22.58 -1.97 -1.68
C ALA A 324 -21.55 -1.13 -2.44
N ALA A 325 -21.83 -0.84 -3.71
CA ALA A 325 -20.97 0.04 -4.51
C ALA A 325 -20.88 1.43 -3.85
N GLY A 326 -19.71 1.76 -3.31
CA GLY A 326 -19.41 3.12 -2.85
C GLY A 326 -19.56 4.12 -4.01
N GLU A 327 -20.19 5.26 -3.74
CA GLU A 327 -20.37 6.30 -4.75
C GLU A 327 -18.99 6.88 -5.12
N LYS A 328 -18.65 6.76 -6.41
CA LYS A 328 -17.43 7.31 -7.00
C LYS A 328 -17.47 8.83 -6.90
N ASP A 329 -16.69 9.41 -5.99
CA ASP A 329 -16.71 10.86 -5.77
C ASP A 329 -15.28 11.40 -5.59
N CYS A 330 -14.93 12.42 -6.36
CA CYS A 330 -13.69 13.16 -6.18
C CYS A 330 -13.57 13.74 -4.76
N LYS A 331 -14.69 13.99 -4.07
CA LYS A 331 -14.69 14.39 -2.66
C LYS A 331 -14.05 13.34 -1.75
N ASN A 332 -14.02 12.06 -2.12
CA ASN A 332 -13.35 11.02 -1.34
C ASN A 332 -11.83 11.22 -1.34
N LEU A 333 -11.24 11.58 -2.49
CA LEU A 333 -9.83 11.94 -2.59
C LEU A 333 -9.52 13.19 -1.77
N PHE A 334 -10.34 14.25 -1.92
CA PHE A 334 -10.17 15.47 -1.12
C PHE A 334 -10.28 15.18 0.38
N ARG A 335 -11.27 14.40 0.82
CA ARG A 335 -11.44 14.01 2.22
C ARG A 335 -10.26 13.17 2.72
N PHE A 336 -9.71 12.31 1.88
CA PHE A 336 -8.54 11.49 2.21
C PHE A 336 -7.27 12.30 2.38
N PHE A 337 -7.00 13.31 1.53
CA PHE A 337 -5.81 14.16 1.64
C PHE A 337 -6.00 15.39 2.55
N SER A 338 -7.24 15.75 2.87
CA SER A 338 -7.53 16.85 3.80
C SER A 338 -7.16 16.45 5.22
N CYS A 339 -6.23 17.21 5.81
CA CYS A 339 -5.75 17.06 7.17
C CYS A 339 -6.90 17.13 8.22
N PRO A 340 -6.86 16.37 9.33
CA PRO A 340 -7.88 16.45 10.40
C PRO A 340 -7.84 17.73 11.28
N TYR A 341 -7.10 18.77 10.89
CA TYR A 341 -6.96 20.02 11.65
C TYR A 341 -7.29 21.27 10.80
N PRO A 342 -7.77 22.37 11.42
CA PRO A 342 -8.90 23.16 10.92
C PRO A 342 -8.47 24.30 9.99
N VAL A 343 -7.93 23.99 8.80
CA VAL A 343 -7.69 25.02 7.78
C VAL A 343 -8.79 25.04 6.72
N LEU A 344 -9.57 23.96 6.58
CA LEU A 344 -10.66 23.90 5.60
C LEU A 344 -11.97 24.56 6.04
N ARG A 345 -12.06 25.14 7.25
CA ARG A 345 -13.25 25.89 7.69
C ARG A 345 -13.38 27.28 7.05
N PHE A 346 -12.35 27.72 6.30
CA PHE A 346 -12.31 29.03 5.65
C PHE A 346 -12.29 28.99 4.12
N LEU A 347 -12.38 27.80 3.49
CA LEU A 347 -12.54 27.76 2.04
C LEU A 347 -14.03 27.90 1.69
N PRO A 348 -14.42 28.94 0.90
CA PRO A 348 -15.80 29.11 0.48
C PRO A 348 -16.23 27.92 -0.40
N ASN A 349 -17.38 27.33 -0.08
CA ASN A 349 -18.05 26.29 -0.85
C ASN A 349 -18.34 26.80 -2.28
N PHE A 350 -17.44 26.55 -3.23
CA PHE A 350 -17.62 26.95 -4.62
C PHE A 350 -18.13 25.83 -5.55
N TRP A 351 -18.48 24.64 -5.03
CA TRP A 351 -18.99 23.58 -5.90
C TRP A 351 -20.13 22.77 -5.28
N ASN A 352 -21.28 23.42 -5.14
CA ASN A 352 -22.54 22.69 -5.12
C ASN A 352 -22.95 22.41 -6.58
N SER A 353 -22.70 21.19 -7.05
CA SER A 353 -23.40 20.69 -8.24
C SER A 353 -24.88 20.51 -7.89
N PRO A 354 -25.82 21.04 -8.68
CA PRO A 354 -27.24 20.91 -8.38
C PRO A 354 -27.65 19.43 -8.48
N LYS A 355 -28.25 18.92 -7.40
CA LYS A 355 -28.91 17.61 -7.39
C LYS A 355 -29.99 17.62 -8.47
N ARG A 356 -29.82 16.79 -9.50
CA ARG A 356 -30.87 16.51 -10.48
C ARG A 356 -31.85 15.55 -9.80
N HIS A 357 -32.99 16.07 -9.38
CA HIS A 357 -34.15 15.23 -9.05
C HIS A 357 -34.69 14.67 -10.37
N GLU A 358 -34.56 13.36 -10.59
CA GLU A 358 -35.45 12.66 -11.53
C GLU A 358 -36.80 12.47 -10.84
N LYS A 359 -37.86 12.75 -11.61
CA LYS A 359 -39.27 12.65 -11.21
C LYS A 359 -39.79 11.24 -11.43
#